data_AF-A0AAW8BS89-F1
#
_entry.id   AF-A0AAW8BS89-F1
#
_cell.length_a   1.000
_cell.length_b   1.000
_cell.length_c   1.000
_cell.angle_alpha   90.00
_cell.angle_beta   90.00
_cell.angle_gamma   90.00
#
_symmetry.space_group_name_H-M   'P 1'
#
loop_
_entity.id
_entity.type
_entity.pdbx_description
1 polymer ?
#
loop_
_entity_poly.entity_id
_entity_poly.type
_entity_poly.pdbx_seq_one_letter_code
_entity_poly.pdbx_strand_id
1 'polypeptide(L)' 'MHQSIAGPAIGGLLLDALFVDLATDHDTMCTNVHVRNPAKRLYERKGFRAVGQGNGPLGLALVKDLRSIAITDS' A
#
# COMPACT_ATOMS: atom_id res chain seq x y z
N MET A 1 -13.10 20.91 15.10
CA MET A 1 -12.96 19.49 14.72
C MET A 1 -12.89 19.45 13.20
N HIS A 2 -11.70 19.20 12.63
CA HIS A 2 -11.53 19.11 11.17
C HIS A 2 -11.80 17.66 10.77
N GLN A 3 -13.00 17.37 10.25
CA GLN A 3 -13.28 16.05 9.69
C GLN A 3 -12.53 15.94 8.35
N SER A 4 -11.54 15.06 8.28
CA SER A 4 -10.97 14.64 7.00
C SER A 4 -12.09 13.99 6.18
N ILE A 5 -12.31 14.46 4.96
CA ILE A 5 -13.18 13.80 3.99
C ILE A 5 -12.45 12.52 3.54
N ALA A 6 -12.50 11.47 4.36
CA ALA A 6 -12.08 10.14 3.95
C ALA A 6 -13.19 9.59 3.04
N GLY A 7 -13.23 10.06 1.79
CA GLY A 7 -14.14 9.55 0.78
C GLY A 7 -13.93 8.04 0.64
N PRO A 8 -15.00 7.23 0.71
CA PRO A 8 -14.88 5.78 0.59
C PRO A 8 -14.32 5.46 -0.81
N ALA A 9 -13.25 4.68 -0.85
CA ALA A 9 -12.70 4.02 -2.04
C ALA A 9 -11.77 4.77 -3.01
N ILE A 10 -11.73 6.11 -3.13
CA ILE A 10 -10.87 6.77 -4.16
C ILE A 10 -9.39 6.42 -4.01
N GLY A 11 -8.86 6.52 -2.79
CA GLY A 11 -7.47 6.14 -2.52
C GLY A 11 -7.19 4.67 -2.80
N GLY A 12 -8.19 3.80 -2.67
CA GLY A 12 -8.06 2.39 -3.03
C GLY A 12 -7.99 2.18 -4.55
N LEU A 13 -8.82 2.88 -5.31
CA LEU A 13 -8.85 2.80 -6.78
C LEU A 13 -7.58 3.35 -7.41
N LEU A 14 -7.06 4.47 -6.91
CA LEU A 14 -5.78 5.03 -7.38
C LEU A 14 -4.61 4.08 -7.11
N LEU A 15 -4.61 3.42 -5.94
CA LEU A 15 -3.61 2.42 -5.63
C LEU A 15 -3.71 1.21 -6.53
N ASP A 16 -4.91 0.72 -6.83
CA ASP A 16 -5.11 -0.41 -7.75
C ASP A 16 -4.59 -0.10 -9.15
N ALA A 17 -4.94 1.07 -9.70
CA ALA A 17 -4.45 1.52 -10.99
C ALA A 17 -2.92 1.64 -11.01
N LEU A 18 -2.34 2.18 -9.94
CA LEU A 18 -0.90 2.30 -9.79
C LEU A 18 -0.20 0.94 -9.74
N PHE A 19 -0.77 -0.07 -9.06
CA PHE A 19 -0.17 -1.40 -9.01
C PHE A 19 -0.16 -2.08 -10.37
N VAL A 20 -1.22 -1.91 -11.17
CA VAL A 20 -1.29 -2.46 -12.52
C VAL A 20 -0.22 -1.85 -13.42
N ASP A 21 -0.04 -0.52 -13.34
CA ASP A 21 0.97 0.19 -14.11
C ASP A 21 2.39 -0.29 -13.72
N LEU A 22 2.71 -0.25 -12.42
CA LEU A 22 4.02 -0.63 -11.91
C LEU A 22 4.34 -2.12 -12.05
N ALA A 23 3.34 -3.01 -12.11
CA ALA A 23 3.59 -4.45 -12.27
C ALA A 23 4.23 -4.81 -13.62
N THR A 24 4.23 -3.88 -14.58
CA THR A 24 4.87 -4.07 -15.90
C THR A 24 6.39 -4.14 -15.81
N ASP A 25 6.99 -3.36 -14.91
CA ASP A 25 8.42 -3.08 -14.86
C ASP A 25 9.02 -3.09 -13.45
N HIS A 26 8.20 -3.14 -12.41
CA HIS A 26 8.63 -3.17 -11.01
C HIS A 26 8.18 -4.43 -10.28
N ASP A 27 9.13 -5.01 -9.55
CA ASP A 27 8.91 -6.22 -8.78
C ASP A 27 8.13 -5.97 -7.48
N THR A 28 8.32 -4.78 -6.90
CA THR A 28 7.83 -4.42 -5.57
C THR A 28 7.56 -2.92 -5.48
N MET A 29 6.61 -2.52 -4.65
CA MET A 29 6.39 -1.14 -4.25
C MET A 29 6.62 -0.96 -2.75
N CYS A 30 7.33 0.10 -2.36
CA CYS A 30 7.57 0.44 -0.97
C CYS A 30 6.86 1.74 -0.58
N THR A 31 6.44 1.87 0.67
CA THR A 31 5.92 3.11 1.23
C THR A 31 6.25 3.26 2.70
N ASN A 32 6.32 4.50 3.18
CA ASN A 32 6.47 4.82 4.59
C ASN A 32 5.16 5.40 5.12
N VAL A 33 4.64 4.85 6.23
CA VAL A 33 3.42 5.34 6.87
C VAL A 33 3.64 5.51 8.37
N HIS A 34 3.09 6.57 8.95
CA HIS A 34 3.12 6.75 10.39
C HIS A 34 2.21 5.70 11.09
N VAL A 35 2.61 5.12 12.23
CA VAL A 35 1.88 4.02 12.90
C VAL A 35 0.41 4.34 13.19
N ARG A 36 0.10 5.61 13.44
CA ARG A 36 -1.25 6.12 13.79
C ARG A 36 -2.05 6.61 12.58
N ASN A 37 -1.48 6.63 11.38
CA ASN A 37 -2.19 7.11 10.20
C ASN A 37 -3.25 6.06 9.77
N PRO A 38 -4.53 6.43 9.64
CA PRO A 38 -5.59 5.50 9.23
C PRO A 38 -5.34 4.85 7.86
N ALA A 39 -4.57 5.49 6.97
CA ALA A 39 -4.16 4.93 5.68
C ALA A 39 -3.36 3.63 5.82
N LYS A 40 -2.71 3.38 6.96
CA LYS A 40 -2.04 2.10 7.26
C LYS A 40 -2.95 0.91 6.99
N ARG A 41 -4.21 0.99 7.46
CA ARG A 41 -5.20 -0.09 7.25
C ARG A 41 -5.57 -0.26 5.77
N LEU A 42 -5.57 0.81 4.99
CA LEU A 42 -5.79 0.73 3.54
C LEU A 42 -4.63 0.01 2.87
N TYR A 43 -3.38 0.39 3.19
CA TYR A 43 -2.19 -0.25 2.63
C TYR A 43 -2.14 -1.75 2.98
N GLU A 44 -2.41 -2.11 4.23
CA GLU A 44 -2.47 -3.52 4.66
C GLU A 44 -3.53 -4.30 3.86
N ARG A 45 -4.73 -3.74 3.67
CA ARG A 45 -5.77 -4.36 2.82
C ARG A 45 -5.39 -4.46 1.35
N LYS A 46 -4.50 -3.60 0.84
CA LYS A 46 -3.96 -3.67 -0.53
C LYS A 46 -2.76 -4.62 -0.68
N GLY A 47 -2.40 -5.33 0.40
CA GLY A 47 -1.34 -6.35 0.39
C GLY A 47 0.04 -5.82 0.73
N PHE A 48 0.15 -4.62 1.30
CA PHE A 48 1.41 -4.18 1.89
C PHE A 48 1.65 -4.89 3.23
N ARG A 49 2.90 -5.32 3.44
CA ARG A 49 3.39 -5.90 4.70
C ARG A 49 4.48 -5.01 5.30
N ALA A 50 4.51 -4.91 6.62
CA ALA A 50 5.58 -4.19 7.31
C ALA A 50 6.90 -4.96 7.19
N VAL A 51 7.97 -4.25 6.85
CA VAL A 51 9.34 -4.80 6.76
C VAL A 51 10.30 -4.18 7.76
N GLY A 52 9.89 -3.11 8.44
CA GLY A 52 10.70 -2.53 9.50
C GLY A 52 10.31 -1.09 9.82
N GLN A 53 11.24 -0.40 10.47
CA GLN A 53 11.12 1.00 10.81
C GLN A 53 11.30 1.87 9.56
N GLY A 54 10.36 2.77 9.34
CA GLY A 54 10.45 3.83 8.35
C GLY A 54 11.12 5.09 8.93
N ASN A 55 10.84 6.24 8.33
CA ASN A 55 11.44 7.50 8.77
C ASN A 55 10.93 7.95 10.14
N GLY A 56 11.86 8.13 11.08
CA GLY A 56 11.59 8.60 12.45
C GLY A 56 10.97 7.54 13.36
N PRO A 57 10.78 7.83 14.67
CA PRO A 57 10.41 6.83 15.68
C PRO A 57 9.04 6.16 15.46
N LEU A 58 8.16 6.76 14.66
CA LEU A 58 6.80 6.29 14.42
C LEU A 58 6.54 5.97 12.93
N GLY A 59 7.57 5.99 12.08
CA GLY A 59 7.45 5.56 10.69
C GLY A 59 7.48 4.04 10.56
N LEU A 60 6.62 3.47 9.72
CA LEU A 60 6.65 2.07 9.31
C LEU A 60 6.99 1.99 7.85
N ALA A 61 8.02 1.21 7.52
CA ALA A 61 8.35 0.85 6.15
C ALA A 61 7.49 -0.36 5.77
N LEU A 62 6.73 -0.23 4.68
CA LEU A 62 5.88 -1.27 4.14
C LEU A 62 6.32 -1.62 2.71
N VAL A 63 6.22 -2.89 2.34
CA VAL A 63 6.45 -3.38 0.98
C VAL A 63 5.23 -4.13 0.46
N LYS A 64 4.94 -4.01 -0.83
CA LYS A 64 4.01 -4.85 -1.58
C LYS A 64 4.78 -5.52 -2.70
N ASP A 65 4.67 -6.84 -2.80
CA ASP A 65 5.14 -7.57 -3.95
C ASP A 65 4.15 -7.35 -5.11
N LEU A 66 4.64 -6.88 -6.27
CA LEU A 66 3.83 -6.53 -7.45
C LEU A 66 3.80 -7.64 -8.50
N ARG A 67 4.82 -8.51 -8.49
CA ARG A 67 4.82 -9.75 -9.27
C ARG A 67 3.72 -10.66 -8.75
N SER A 68 2.59 -10.68 -9.45
CA SER A 68 1.61 -11.74 -9.28
C SER A 68 2.30 -13.06 -9.62
N ILE A 69 2.33 -14.00 -8.67
CA ILE A 69 2.42 -15.42 -9.03
C ILE A 69 1.07 -15.72 -9.69
N ALA A 70 0.98 -15.44 -10.98
CA ALA A 70 -0.03 -16.04 -11.83
C ALA A 70 0.37 -17.52 -12.00
N ILE A 71 0.02 -18.34 -11.01
CA ILE A 71 0.08 -19.80 -11.13
C ILE A 71 -1.34 -20.32 -10.87
N THR A 72 -2.05 -20.49 -12.00
CA THR A 72 -3.01 -21.53 -12.43
C THR A 72 -4.29 -21.76 -11.60
N ASP A 73 -5.48 -22.05 -12.16
CA ASP A 73 -5.84 -22.94 -13.29
C ASP A 73 -7.17 -22.47 -13.97
N SER A 74 -7.28 -22.51 -15.31
CA SER A 74 -7.77 -23.59 -16.20
C SER A 74 -9.30 -23.71 -16.27
#